data_AF-A0A957TXU4-F1
#
_entry.id   AF-A0A957TXU4-F1
#
_cell.length_a   1.000
_cell.length_b   1.000
_cell.length_c   1.000
_cell.angle_alpha   90.00
_cell.angle_beta   90.00
_cell.angle_gamma   90.00
#
_symmetry.space_group_name_H-M   'P 1'
#
loop_
_entity.id
_entity.type
_entity.pdbx_description
1 polymer ?
#
loop_
_entity_poly.entity_id
_entity_poly.type
_entity_poly.pdbx_seq_one_letter_code
_entity_poly.pdbx_strand_id
1 'polypeptide(L)'
;TGKQSVDDNSGAVFVGVAKRLGYPLVAGVSKVVDVADGKITVERLVEGGQETVTVALPAVISVGKEINDPRYPSFMGIRKANRAKIPALAAGDLGASAAGKTQWTNIRKPEERKTAVVMIDGATPQEKAAKLADALLAEKVI
;
A
#
# COMPACT_ATOMS: atom_id res chain seq x y z
N THR A 1 1.41 -7.60 -7.39
CA THR A 1 1.78 -7.48 -5.96
C THR A 1 0.97 -6.36 -5.33
N GLY A 2 0.88 -6.28 -4.01
CA GLY A 2 0.45 -5.03 -3.35
C GLY A 2 1.56 -3.97 -3.37
N LYS A 3 1.19 -2.68 -3.20
CA LYS A 3 2.11 -1.55 -3.13
C LYS A 3 3.10 -1.66 -1.96
N GLN A 4 2.63 -2.08 -0.79
CA GLN A 4 3.45 -2.24 0.40
C GLN A 4 2.74 -3.19 1.36
N SER A 5 3.51 -3.87 2.21
CA SER A 5 2.95 -4.60 3.34
C SER A 5 2.84 -3.67 4.54
N VAL A 6 1.87 -3.94 5.43
CA VAL A 6 1.60 -3.09 6.60
C VAL A 6 2.52 -3.38 7.79
N ASP A 7 3.29 -4.46 7.72
CA ASP A 7 4.25 -4.87 8.74
C ASP A 7 5.60 -4.15 8.58
N ASP A 8 6.24 -4.29 7.42
CA ASP A 8 7.58 -3.78 7.11
C ASP A 8 7.53 -2.43 6.36
N ASN A 9 6.46 -2.17 5.61
CA ASN A 9 6.22 -0.93 4.89
C ASN A 9 7.35 -0.48 3.93
N SER A 10 8.23 -1.40 3.51
CA SER A 10 9.40 -1.08 2.68
C SER A 10 9.06 -0.74 1.23
N GLY A 11 7.94 -1.23 0.69
CA GLY A 11 7.54 -1.01 -0.70
C GLY A 11 8.55 -1.50 -1.74
N ALA A 12 9.48 -2.40 -1.38
CA ALA A 12 10.60 -2.77 -2.23
C ALA A 12 10.42 -4.10 -2.99
N VAL A 13 9.54 -4.98 -2.50
CA VAL A 13 9.40 -6.36 -3.00
C VAL A 13 9.08 -6.41 -4.49
N PHE A 14 8.11 -5.61 -4.96
CA PHE A 14 7.69 -5.61 -6.35
C PHE A 14 8.78 -5.11 -7.31
N VAL A 15 9.61 -4.16 -6.85
CA VAL A 15 10.77 -3.67 -7.60
C VAL A 15 11.79 -4.79 -7.76
N GLY A 16 12.11 -5.49 -6.66
CA GLY A 16 13.03 -6.62 -6.67
C GLY A 16 12.56 -7.75 -7.59
N VAL A 17 11.26 -8.09 -7.56
CA VAL A 17 10.66 -9.10 -8.45
C VAL A 17 10.78 -8.68 -9.91
N ALA A 18 10.37 -7.46 -10.27
CA ALA A 18 10.46 -6.97 -11.64
C ALA A 18 11.91 -6.97 -12.16
N LYS A 19 12.85 -6.47 -11.34
CA LYS A 19 14.26 -6.45 -11.69
C LYS A 19 14.83 -7.85 -11.90
N ARG A 20 14.46 -8.82 -11.06
CA ARG A 20 14.98 -10.20 -11.14
C ARG A 20 14.39 -10.98 -12.31
N LEU A 21 13.16 -10.67 -12.71
CA LEU A 21 12.52 -11.23 -13.91
C LEU A 21 12.91 -10.51 -15.20
N GLY A 22 13.44 -9.28 -15.10
CA GLY A 22 13.71 -8.43 -16.26
C GLY A 22 12.44 -7.90 -16.94
N TYR A 23 11.33 -7.82 -16.21
CA TYR A 23 10.03 -7.42 -16.74
C TYR A 23 9.74 -5.93 -16.50
N PRO A 24 8.97 -5.28 -17.39
CA PRO A 24 8.41 -3.96 -17.14
C PRO A 24 7.68 -3.91 -15.80
N LEU A 25 7.80 -2.79 -15.10
CA LEU A 25 7.14 -2.55 -13.82
C LEU A 25 6.20 -1.35 -13.94
N VAL A 26 4.95 -1.53 -13.54
CA VAL A 26 4.04 -0.40 -13.26
C VAL A 26 3.62 -0.47 -11.79
N ALA A 27 4.02 0.54 -11.03
CA ALA A 27 3.77 0.62 -9.59
C ALA A 27 2.64 1.60 -9.25
N GLY A 28 1.90 1.31 -8.17
CA GLY A 28 0.85 2.19 -7.65
C GLY A 28 -0.42 2.21 -8.52
N VAL A 29 -0.72 1.11 -9.20
CA VAL A 29 -1.89 0.99 -10.08
C VAL A 29 -3.18 1.07 -9.26
N SER A 30 -4.07 1.98 -9.67
CA SER A 30 -5.38 2.20 -9.08
C SER A 30 -6.51 1.65 -9.93
N LYS A 31 -6.26 1.29 -11.19
CA LYS A 31 -7.27 0.67 -12.07
C LYS A 31 -6.61 -0.11 -13.20
N VAL A 32 -7.20 -1.25 -13.57
CA VAL A 32 -6.91 -1.91 -14.85
C VAL A 32 -7.95 -1.45 -15.85
N VAL A 33 -7.51 -0.83 -16.94
CA VAL A 33 -8.39 -0.30 -17.98
C VAL A 33 -8.68 -1.37 -19.02
N ASP A 34 -7.63 -2.05 -19.50
CA ASP A 34 -7.74 -3.07 -20.54
C ASP A 34 -6.58 -4.07 -20.49
N VAL A 35 -6.85 -5.28 -20.98
CA VAL A 35 -5.86 -6.35 -21.17
C VAL A 35 -6.17 -7.04 -22.50
N ALA A 36 -5.42 -6.68 -23.54
CA ALA A 36 -5.59 -7.20 -24.89
C ALA A 36 -4.25 -7.22 -25.64
N ASP A 37 -4.15 -8.05 -26.68
CA ASP A 37 -3.03 -8.07 -27.64
C ASP A 37 -1.63 -8.10 -27.02
N GLY A 38 -1.48 -8.86 -25.93
CA GLY A 38 -0.19 -8.97 -25.22
C GLY A 38 0.24 -7.70 -24.50
N LYS A 39 -0.69 -6.79 -24.22
CA LYS A 39 -0.46 -5.54 -23.48
C LYS A 39 -1.45 -5.40 -22.34
N ILE A 40 -1.10 -4.55 -21.39
CA ILE A 40 -1.98 -4.11 -20.31
C ILE A 40 -1.97 -2.59 -20.25
N THR A 41 -3.16 -2.00 -20.16
CA THR A 41 -3.36 -0.57 -19.93
C THR A 41 -3.94 -0.37 -18.53
N VAL A 42 -3.29 0.47 -17.74
CA VAL A 42 -3.64 0.74 -16.35
C VAL A 42 -3.65 2.23 -16.06
N GLU A 43 -4.37 2.61 -15.01
CA GLU A 43 -4.24 3.94 -14.42
C GLU A 43 -3.48 3.84 -13.10
N ARG A 44 -2.62 4.81 -12.81
CA ARG A 44 -1.92 4.95 -11.52
C ARG A 44 -2.06 6.37 -10.97
N LEU A 45 -2.07 6.50 -9.66
CA LEU A 45 -2.07 7.79 -8.97
C LEU A 45 -0.62 8.28 -8.80
N VAL A 46 -0.40 9.54 -9.17
CA VAL A 46 0.86 10.26 -8.98
C VAL A 46 0.61 11.57 -8.23
N GLU A 47 1.67 12.22 -7.78
CA GLU A 47 1.54 13.54 -7.20
C GLU A 47 0.97 14.51 -8.25
N GLY A 48 -0.13 15.19 -7.92
CA GLY A 48 -0.80 16.13 -8.81
C GLY A 48 -1.77 15.52 -9.83
N GLY A 49 -1.98 14.20 -9.86
CA GLY A 49 -3.00 13.63 -10.75
C GLY A 49 -2.95 12.11 -10.97
N GLN A 50 -3.39 11.72 -12.16
CA GLN A 50 -3.51 10.32 -12.58
C GLN A 50 -2.83 10.14 -13.94
N GLU A 51 -2.14 9.03 -14.13
CA GLU A 51 -1.49 8.66 -15.38
C GLU A 51 -2.08 7.36 -15.93
N THR A 52 -2.31 7.32 -17.24
CA THR A 52 -2.65 6.10 -17.98
C THR A 52 -1.39 5.55 -18.63
N VAL A 53 -1.05 4.30 -18.32
CA VAL A 53 0.19 3.66 -18.76
C VAL A 53 -0.14 2.35 -19.46
N THR A 54 0.44 2.14 -20.65
CA THR A 54 0.37 0.88 -21.39
C THR A 54 1.75 0.23 -21.44
N VAL A 55 1.83 -1.06 -21.07
CA VAL A 55 3.06 -1.85 -21.16
C VAL A 55 2.80 -3.20 -21.84
N ALA A 56 3.83 -3.74 -22.49
CA ALA A 56 3.79 -5.10 -23.03
C ALA A 56 3.87 -6.13 -21.90
N LEU A 57 3.16 -7.24 -22.06
CA LEU A 57 3.23 -8.41 -21.18
C LEU A 57 4.37 -9.34 -21.65
N PRO A 58 5.04 -10.05 -20.73
CA PRO A 58 4.79 -10.09 -19.29
C PRO A 58 5.27 -8.83 -18.56
N ALA A 59 4.50 -8.38 -17.56
CA ALA A 59 4.83 -7.21 -16.73
C ALA A 59 4.53 -7.49 -15.25
N VAL A 60 5.27 -6.82 -14.36
CA VAL A 60 4.98 -6.80 -12.93
C VAL A 60 4.11 -5.60 -12.63
N ILE A 61 2.94 -5.84 -12.03
CA ILE A 61 2.00 -4.80 -11.63
C ILE A 61 1.91 -4.76 -10.11
N SER A 62 2.15 -3.59 -9.54
CA SER A 62 1.95 -3.32 -8.11
C SER A 62 0.73 -2.43 -7.93
N VAL A 63 -0.27 -2.90 -7.18
CA VAL A 63 -1.57 -2.22 -7.01
C VAL A 63 -1.66 -1.48 -5.68
N GLY A 64 -2.27 -0.30 -5.71
CA GLY A 64 -2.70 0.45 -4.52
C GLY A 64 -3.96 -0.15 -3.91
N LYS A 65 -4.40 0.40 -2.77
CA LYS A 65 -5.67 0.02 -2.12
C LYS A 65 -6.88 0.47 -2.93
N GLU A 66 -6.67 1.43 -3.81
CA GLU A 66 -7.67 2.08 -4.66
C GLU A 66 -8.12 1.18 -5.83
N ILE A 67 -7.43 0.05 -6.05
CA ILE A 67 -7.69 -0.85 -7.18
C ILE A 67 -9.09 -1.44 -7.20
N ASN A 68 -9.59 -1.87 -6.04
CA ASN A 68 -10.93 -2.39 -5.81
C ASN A 68 -11.18 -2.66 -4.32
N ASP A 69 -12.44 -2.92 -3.97
CA ASP A 69 -12.82 -3.55 -2.72
C ASP A 69 -12.86 -5.08 -2.87
N PRO A 70 -12.05 -5.85 -2.14
CA PRO A 70 -12.07 -7.30 -2.21
C PRO A 70 -13.43 -7.87 -1.82
N ARG A 71 -13.97 -8.76 -2.65
CA ARG A 71 -15.25 -9.42 -2.38
C ARG A 71 -15.20 -10.28 -1.11
N TYR A 72 -16.33 -10.33 -0.39
CA TYR A 72 -16.49 -11.28 0.70
C TYR A 72 -16.46 -12.73 0.20
N PRO A 73 -15.84 -13.67 0.96
CA PRO A 73 -15.85 -15.07 0.60
C PRO A 73 -17.25 -15.66 0.84
N SER A 74 -17.77 -16.43 -0.13
CA SER A 74 -19.02 -17.18 0.05
C SER A 74 -18.79 -18.42 0.90
N PHE A 75 -19.84 -18.92 1.58
CA PHE A 75 -19.77 -20.15 2.37
C PHE A 75 -19.23 -21.34 1.56
N MET A 76 -19.71 -21.51 0.33
CA MET A 76 -19.20 -22.55 -0.58
C MET A 76 -17.75 -22.31 -0.98
N GLY A 77 -17.35 -21.05 -1.16
CA GLY A 77 -15.95 -20.66 -1.40
C GLY A 77 -15.03 -21.07 -0.25
N ILE A 78 -15.45 -20.83 1.00
CA ILE A 78 -14.71 -21.22 2.21
C ILE A 78 -14.54 -22.73 2.28
N ARG A 79 -15.63 -23.51 2.07
CA ARG A 79 -15.54 -24.98 2.09
C ARG A 79 -14.66 -25.54 0.97
N LYS A 80 -14.65 -24.92 -0.21
CA LYS A 80 -13.77 -25.30 -1.32
C LYS A 80 -12.31 -25.02 -0.99
N ALA A 81 -12.01 -23.84 -0.44
CA ALA A 81 -10.66 -23.46 -0.05
C ALA A 81 -10.11 -24.36 1.07
N ASN A 82 -10.93 -24.72 2.06
CA ASN A 82 -10.52 -25.61 3.15
C ASN A 82 -10.15 -27.03 2.67
N ARG A 83 -10.81 -27.53 1.61
CA ARG A 83 -10.51 -28.83 1.00
C ARG A 83 -9.37 -28.80 -0.02
N ALA A 84 -8.92 -27.61 -0.42
CA ALA A 84 -7.86 -27.49 -1.42
C ALA A 84 -6.54 -27.98 -0.82
N LYS A 85 -5.86 -28.90 -1.53
CA LYS A 85 -4.51 -29.30 -1.17
C LYS A 85 -3.54 -28.19 -1.56
N ILE A 86 -3.00 -27.47 -0.58
CA ILE A 86 -2.01 -26.41 -0.78
C ILE A 86 -0.62 -27.05 -0.66
N PRO A 87 0.18 -27.13 -1.75
CA PRO A 87 1.53 -27.68 -1.66
C PRO A 87 2.41 -26.74 -0.82
N ALA A 88 3.06 -27.30 0.19
CA ALA A 88 4.13 -26.60 0.91
C ALA A 88 5.43 -26.82 0.15
N LEU A 89 6.10 -25.72 -0.21
CA LEU A 89 7.39 -25.74 -0.89
C LEU A 89 8.44 -25.17 0.06
N ALA A 90 9.52 -25.92 0.26
CA ALA A 90 10.72 -25.42 0.91
C ALA A 90 11.61 -24.67 -0.10
N ALA A 91 12.51 -23.84 0.41
CA ALA A 91 13.47 -23.13 -0.44
C ALA A 91 14.34 -24.09 -1.28
N GLY A 92 14.72 -25.24 -0.70
CA GLY A 92 15.47 -26.29 -1.38
C GLY A 92 14.75 -26.90 -2.58
N ASP A 93 13.41 -27.03 -2.51
CA ASP A 93 12.59 -27.56 -3.62
C ASP A 93 12.64 -26.64 -4.86
N LEU A 94 12.98 -25.37 -4.66
CA LEU A 94 13.07 -24.34 -5.69
C LEU A 94 14.52 -24.02 -6.08
N GLY A 95 15.51 -24.73 -5.52
CA GLY A 95 16.93 -24.40 -5.70
C GLY A 95 17.29 -23.01 -5.16
N ALA A 96 16.51 -22.48 -4.23
CA ALA A 96 16.68 -21.15 -3.66
C ALA A 96 17.37 -21.21 -2.29
N SER A 97 18.16 -20.18 -1.97
CA SER A 97 18.70 -19.95 -0.63
C SER A 97 18.10 -18.70 0.00
N ALA A 98 17.78 -18.79 1.29
CA ALA A 98 17.22 -17.68 2.07
C ALA A 98 18.31 -17.03 2.92
N ALA A 99 19.24 -16.32 2.29
CA ALA A 99 20.21 -15.49 3.00
C ALA A 99 19.78 -14.02 2.93
N GLY A 100 19.34 -13.46 4.06
CA GLY A 100 19.02 -12.04 4.18
C GLY A 100 20.27 -11.18 3.96
N LYS A 101 20.14 -10.10 3.19
CA LYS A 101 21.23 -9.10 3.01
C LYS A 101 21.15 -7.94 4.00
N THR A 102 20.07 -7.87 4.75
CA THR A 102 19.76 -6.82 5.72
C THR A 102 19.43 -7.45 7.05
N GLN A 103 19.81 -6.79 8.14
CA GLN A 103 19.55 -7.23 9.50
C GLN A 103 19.00 -6.06 10.31
N TRP A 104 18.02 -6.34 11.16
CA TRP A 104 17.52 -5.39 12.14
C TRP A 104 18.46 -5.34 13.31
N THR A 105 19.03 -4.17 13.60
CA THR A 105 20.03 -4.01 14.68
C THR A 105 19.42 -3.50 15.98
N ASN A 106 18.32 -2.73 15.91
CA ASN A 106 17.65 -2.18 17.08
C ASN A 106 16.19 -1.88 16.76
N ILE A 107 15.27 -2.60 17.41
CA ILE A 107 13.82 -2.35 17.32
C ILE A 107 13.38 -1.83 18.68
N ARG A 108 12.88 -0.60 18.71
CA ARG A 108 12.35 0.04 19.92
C ARG A 108 11.06 0.78 19.62
N LYS A 109 10.19 0.88 20.63
CA LYS A 109 9.02 1.76 20.57
C LYS A 109 9.50 3.22 20.42
N PRO A 110 8.93 4.02 19.51
CA PRO A 110 9.17 5.46 19.48
C PRO A 110 8.80 6.09 20.83
N GLU A 111 9.50 7.16 21.21
CA GLU A 111 9.16 7.91 22.43
C GLU A 111 7.78 8.54 22.30
N GLU A 112 7.02 8.49 23.39
CA GLU A 112 5.69 9.09 23.45
C GLU A 112 5.82 10.62 23.40
N ARG A 113 5.30 11.22 22.33
CA ARG A 113 5.22 12.68 22.22
C ARG A 113 4.11 13.16 23.15
N LYS A 114 4.47 13.91 24.19
CA LYS A 114 3.49 14.63 25.03
C LYS A 114 2.92 15.79 24.22
N THR A 115 1.71 15.64 23.71
CA THR A 115 0.95 16.73 23.08
C THR A 115 0.01 17.34 24.11
N ALA A 116 0.06 18.67 24.28
CA ALA A 116 -0.98 19.40 24.98
C ALA A 116 -2.16 19.59 24.03
N VAL A 117 -3.34 19.09 24.40
CA VAL A 117 -4.56 19.28 23.64
C VAL A 117 -5.38 20.36 24.33
N VAL A 118 -5.61 21.47 23.64
CA VAL A 118 -6.50 22.54 24.10
C VAL A 118 -7.85 22.36 23.43
N MET A 119 -8.87 22.01 24.21
CA MET A 119 -10.24 21.96 23.72
C MET A 119 -10.83 23.37 23.75
N ILE A 120 -11.19 23.90 22.58
CA ILE A 120 -11.80 25.22 22.46
C ILE A 120 -13.31 25.11 22.70
N ASP A 121 -13.80 25.82 23.72
CA ASP A 121 -15.22 25.82 24.09
C ASP A 121 -15.94 27.12 23.71
N GLY A 122 -17.26 27.04 23.58
CA GLY A 122 -18.13 28.13 23.13
C GLY A 122 -19.60 27.67 23.01
N ALA A 123 -20.53 28.61 23.11
CA ALA A 123 -21.95 28.31 23.03
C ALA A 123 -22.41 28.03 21.59
N THR A 124 -21.69 28.58 20.60
CA THR A 124 -22.02 28.42 19.18
C THR A 124 -20.82 27.93 18.36
N PRO A 125 -21.04 27.26 17.20
CA PRO A 125 -19.95 26.88 16.29
C PRO A 125 -19.09 28.05 15.83
N GLN A 126 -19.70 29.23 15.61
CA GLN A 126 -19.02 30.44 15.15
C GLN A 126 -18.04 30.97 16.22
N GLU A 127 -18.46 30.96 17.49
CA GLU A 127 -17.62 31.35 18.60
C GLU A 127 -16.42 30.40 18.77
N LYS A 128 -16.67 29.08 18.65
CA LYS A 128 -15.59 28.07 18.70
C LYS A 128 -14.59 28.25 17.56
N ALA A 129 -15.06 28.53 16.34
CA ALA A 129 -14.22 28.75 15.18
C ALA A 129 -13.35 30.01 15.31
N ALA A 130 -13.91 31.12 15.81
CA ALA A 130 -13.16 32.36 16.05
C ALA A 130 -12.04 32.15 17.09
N LYS A 131 -12.37 31.56 18.26
CA LYS A 131 -11.39 31.25 19.31
C LYS A 131 -10.30 30.28 18.83
N LEU A 132 -10.66 29.32 17.97
CA LEU A 132 -9.68 28.41 17.37
C LEU A 132 -8.74 29.15 16.42
N ALA A 133 -9.26 30.01 15.55
CA ALA A 133 -8.45 30.80 14.63
C ALA A 133 -7.46 31.71 15.38
N ASP A 134 -7.94 32.39 16.43
CA ASP A 134 -7.12 33.25 17.28
C ASP A 134 -5.99 32.45 17.97
N ALA A 135 -6.31 31.26 18.50
CA ALA A 135 -5.33 30.37 19.12
C ALA A 135 -4.26 29.88 18.12
N LEU A 136 -4.68 29.48 16.91
CA LEU A 136 -3.76 29.02 15.86
C LEU A 136 -2.84 30.15 15.34
N LEU A 137 -3.36 31.37 15.21
CA LEU A 137 -2.59 32.58 14.88
C LEU A 137 -1.58 32.91 15.98
N ALA A 138 -2.00 32.84 17.24
CA ALA A 138 -1.11 33.09 18.38
C ALA A 138 0.04 32.08 18.44
N GLU A 139 -0.22 30.82 18.09
CA GLU A 139 0.79 29.76 18.02
C GLU A 139 1.56 29.71 16.68
N LYS A 140 1.21 30.57 15.71
CA LYS A 140 1.82 30.62 14.36
C LYS A 140 1.74 29.28 13.61
N VAL A 141 0.67 28.54 13.85
CA VAL A 141 0.36 27.31 13.10
C VAL A 141 -0.22 27.66 11.73
N ILE A 142 -0.92 28.80 11.65
CA ILE A 142 -1.45 29.43 10.43
C ILE A 142 -1.00 30.88 10.36
#